data_AF-A0A8H4ATU2-F1
#
_entry.id   AF-A0A8H4ATU2-F1
#
_cell.length_a   1.000
_cell.length_b   1.000
_cell.length_c   1.000
_cell.angle_alpha   90.00
_cell.angle_beta   90.00
_cell.angle_gamma   90.00
#
_symmetry.space_group_name_H-M   'P 1'
#
loop_
_entity.id
_entity.type
_entity.pdbx_description
1 polymer ?
#
loop_
_entity_poly.entity_id
_entity_poly.type
_entity_poly.pdbx_seq_one_letter_code
_entity_poly.pdbx_strand_id
1 'polypeptide(L)'
;MEETLKSLELNKIEEEKEFINRKFFQALKNLKDINSNYATKPLEISFNWNQIATNIKDFEGKWYLVVIRSIKSINANNDSLSIAEENAYNEAEKHGGLLKYWYSEFNQNRECFSMCIWTSRDIAVEASKKPLHTIAKKLATESNYEFYALEKYILKKKKNETKIKIIQITSI
;
A
#
# COMPACT_ATOMS: atom_id res chain seq x y z
N MET A 1 -26.66 29.82 -7.23
CA MET A 1 -27.47 28.60 -7.41
C MET A 1 -26.66 27.49 -8.07
N GLU A 2 -26.06 27.76 -9.24
CA GLU A 2 -25.23 26.78 -9.97
C GLU A 2 -23.95 26.35 -9.22
N GLU A 3 -23.25 27.31 -8.59
CA GLU A 3 -22.05 27.02 -7.77
C GLU A 3 -22.37 26.18 -6.52
N THR A 4 -23.56 26.39 -5.94
CA THR A 4 -24.07 25.62 -4.80
C THR A 4 -24.43 24.19 -5.21
N LEU A 5 -25.08 24.00 -6.36
CA LEU A 5 -25.38 22.65 -6.89
C LEU A 5 -24.09 21.86 -7.13
N LYS A 6 -23.09 22.50 -7.75
CA LYS A 6 -21.78 21.89 -8.01
C LYS A 6 -21.05 21.49 -6.72
N SER A 7 -21.10 22.32 -5.69
CA SER A 7 -20.47 21.99 -4.40
C SER A 7 -21.18 20.83 -3.69
N LEU A 8 -22.52 20.75 -3.76
CA LEU A 8 -23.27 19.60 -3.22
C LEU A 8 -22.93 18.30 -3.95
N GLU A 9 -22.79 18.33 -5.28
CA GLU A 9 -22.40 17.14 -6.06
C GLU A 9 -20.99 16.66 -5.70
N LEU A 10 -20.02 17.59 -5.59
CA LEU A 10 -18.66 17.25 -5.18
C LEU A 10 -18.61 16.62 -3.79
N ASN A 11 -19.38 17.16 -2.84
CA ASN A 11 -19.46 16.60 -1.49
C ASN A 11 -20.03 15.16 -1.50
N LYS A 12 -21.09 14.91 -2.27
CA LYS A 12 -21.67 13.56 -2.42
C LYS A 12 -20.66 12.57 -2.99
N ILE A 13 -19.89 12.98 -4.00
CA ILE A 13 -18.84 12.15 -4.62
C ILE A 13 -17.76 11.82 -3.59
N GLU A 14 -17.35 12.79 -2.77
CA GLU A 14 -16.31 12.57 -1.76
C GLU A 14 -16.80 11.67 -0.61
N GLU A 15 -18.05 11.86 -0.16
CA GLU A 15 -18.69 10.98 0.82
C GLU A 15 -18.80 9.53 0.33
N GLU A 16 -19.14 9.34 -0.95
CA GLU A 16 -19.20 8.02 -1.56
C GLU A 16 -17.82 7.36 -1.64
N LYS A 17 -16.80 8.10 -2.08
CA LYS A 17 -15.40 7.61 -2.10
C LYS A 17 -14.94 7.21 -0.70
N GLU A 18 -15.23 8.03 0.31
CA GLU A 18 -14.85 7.74 1.69
C GLU A 18 -15.59 6.52 2.24
N PHE A 19 -16.87 6.35 1.90
CA PHE A 19 -17.61 5.14 2.22
C PHE A 19 -16.98 3.89 1.58
N ILE A 20 -16.63 3.96 0.28
CA ILE A 20 -15.96 2.89 -0.44
C ILE A 20 -14.59 2.57 0.16
N ASN A 21 -13.79 3.59 0.51
CA ASN A 21 -12.50 3.43 1.16
C ASN A 21 -12.64 2.71 2.50
N ARG A 22 -13.63 3.09 3.33
CA ARG A 22 -13.92 2.39 4.58
C ARG A 22 -14.32 0.93 4.35
N LYS A 23 -15.12 0.61 3.32
CA LYS A 23 -15.45 -0.78 2.98
C LYS A 23 -14.23 -1.58 2.57
N PHE A 24 -13.35 -1.01 1.75
CA PHE A 24 -12.12 -1.68 1.35
C PHE A 24 -11.14 -1.85 2.51
N PHE A 25 -10.96 -0.83 3.35
CA PHE A 25 -10.20 -0.91 4.60
C PHE A 25 -10.63 -2.09 5.48
N GLN A 26 -11.94 -2.24 5.70
CA GLN A 26 -12.48 -3.34 6.50
C GLN A 26 -12.23 -4.70 5.84
N ALA A 27 -12.37 -4.81 4.52
CA ALA A 27 -12.06 -6.04 3.80
C ALA A 27 -10.57 -6.41 3.91
N LEU A 28 -9.66 -5.45 3.80
CA LEU A 28 -8.20 -5.62 3.88
C LEU A 28 -7.70 -6.14 5.23
N LYS A 29 -8.53 -6.10 6.29
CA LYS A 29 -8.22 -6.79 7.56
C LYS A 29 -8.06 -8.30 7.40
N ASN A 30 -8.73 -8.89 6.40
CA ASN A 30 -8.66 -10.32 6.07
C ASN A 30 -7.61 -10.62 4.99
N LEU A 31 -6.80 -9.64 4.59
CA LEU A 31 -5.73 -9.84 3.62
C LEU A 31 -4.63 -10.69 4.24
N LYS A 32 -4.31 -11.80 3.59
CA LYS A 32 -3.23 -12.71 3.98
C LYS A 32 -2.51 -13.21 2.75
N ASP A 33 -1.24 -13.53 2.94
CA ASP A 33 -0.49 -14.29 1.95
C ASP A 33 -1.10 -15.69 1.79
N ILE A 34 -0.95 -16.25 0.60
CA ILE A 34 -1.43 -17.61 0.26
C ILE A 34 -0.29 -18.52 -0.19
N ASN A 35 0.95 -18.02 -0.18
CA ASN A 35 2.13 -18.74 -0.62
C ASN A 35 3.33 -18.28 0.20
N SER A 36 4.12 -19.21 0.74
CA SER A 36 5.31 -18.92 1.54
C SER A 36 6.37 -18.09 0.79
N ASN A 37 6.32 -18.02 -0.54
CA ASN A 37 7.28 -17.32 -1.38
C ASN A 37 6.75 -15.96 -1.91
N TYR A 38 5.83 -15.31 -1.20
CA TYR A 38 5.25 -14.02 -1.60
C TYR A 38 6.29 -12.94 -1.93
N ALA A 39 7.47 -13.00 -1.29
CA ALA A 39 8.55 -12.03 -1.44
C ALA A 39 9.15 -11.97 -2.86
N THR A 40 8.99 -13.04 -3.65
CA THR A 40 9.54 -13.13 -5.01
C THR A 40 8.48 -13.41 -6.09
N LYS A 41 7.22 -13.65 -5.69
CA LYS A 41 6.12 -13.96 -6.61
C LYS A 41 5.31 -12.72 -7.04
N PRO A 42 4.68 -12.76 -8.24
CA PRO A 42 3.73 -11.75 -8.68
C PRO A 42 2.60 -11.54 -7.67
N LEU A 43 2.20 -10.29 -7.45
CA LEU A 43 1.23 -9.93 -6.42
C LEU A 43 -0.11 -10.64 -6.59
N GLU A 44 -0.53 -10.85 -7.84
CA GLU A 44 -1.80 -11.47 -8.23
C GLU A 44 -1.98 -12.86 -7.64
N ILE A 45 -0.88 -13.57 -7.38
CA ILE A 45 -0.87 -14.94 -6.83
C ILE A 45 -0.28 -15.02 -5.42
N SER A 46 0.19 -13.91 -4.86
CA SER A 46 0.82 -13.88 -3.53
C SER A 46 -0.20 -13.74 -2.40
N PHE A 47 -1.36 -13.13 -2.65
CA PHE A 47 -2.38 -12.86 -1.62
C PHE A 47 -3.78 -13.34 -2.02
N ASN A 48 -4.67 -13.46 -1.04
CA ASN A 48 -6.08 -13.85 -1.21
C ASN A 48 -6.97 -12.78 -1.86
N TRP A 49 -6.50 -12.05 -2.89
CA TRP A 49 -7.18 -10.92 -3.51
C TRP A 49 -8.62 -11.20 -3.94
N ASN A 50 -8.92 -12.40 -4.44
CA ASN A 50 -10.28 -12.78 -4.85
C ASN A 50 -11.26 -12.81 -3.67
N GLN A 51 -10.81 -13.21 -2.48
CA GLN A 51 -11.61 -13.18 -1.27
C GLN A 51 -11.90 -11.73 -0.85
N ILE A 52 -10.88 -10.87 -0.89
CA ILE A 52 -11.02 -9.44 -0.61
C ILE A 52 -11.99 -8.78 -1.60
N ALA A 53 -11.83 -9.07 -2.89
CA ALA A 53 -12.69 -8.54 -3.95
C ALA A 53 -14.15 -8.97 -3.79
N THR A 54 -14.39 -10.21 -3.34
CA THR A 54 -15.73 -10.74 -3.06
C THR A 54 -16.41 -10.00 -1.90
N ASN A 55 -15.66 -9.63 -0.86
CA ASN A 55 -16.18 -8.88 0.30
C ASN A 55 -16.64 -7.46 -0.06
N ILE A 56 -16.13 -6.90 -1.16
CA ILE A 56 -16.52 -5.59 -1.69
C ILE A 56 -17.12 -5.70 -3.10
N LYS A 57 -17.80 -6.83 -3.40
CA LYS A 57 -18.31 -7.12 -4.75
C LYS A 57 -19.22 -6.00 -5.28
N ASP A 58 -20.03 -5.38 -4.41
CA ASP A 58 -21.06 -4.40 -4.76
C ASP A 58 -20.48 -2.99 -5.01
N PHE A 59 -19.18 -2.81 -4.79
CA PHE A 59 -18.48 -1.54 -4.94
C PHE A 59 -17.46 -1.60 -6.07
N GLU A 60 -17.23 -0.44 -6.67
CA GLU A 60 -16.08 -0.18 -7.52
C GLU A 60 -15.11 0.77 -6.83
N GLY A 61 -13.84 0.70 -7.21
CA GLY A 61 -12.82 1.56 -6.62
C GLY A 61 -11.47 1.44 -7.31
N LYS A 62 -10.64 2.44 -7.05
CA LYS A 62 -9.28 2.56 -7.54
C LYS A 62 -8.40 3.01 -6.39
N TRP A 63 -7.41 2.19 -6.05
CA TRP A 63 -6.47 2.46 -4.96
C TRP A 63 -5.04 2.38 -5.44
N TYR A 64 -4.14 2.99 -4.69
CA TYR A 64 -2.72 3.01 -5.00
C TYR A 64 -1.97 2.04 -4.09
N LEU A 65 -1.09 1.24 -4.67
CA LEU A 65 -0.31 0.24 -3.94
C LEU A 65 1.17 0.50 -4.17
N VAL A 66 1.92 0.59 -3.08
CA VAL A 66 3.38 0.62 -3.09
C VAL A 66 3.87 -0.69 -2.50
N VAL A 67 4.79 -1.35 -3.19
CA VAL A 67 5.41 -2.59 -2.74
C VAL A 67 6.91 -2.36 -2.65
N ILE A 68 7.50 -2.83 -1.55
CA ILE A 68 8.93 -2.84 -1.35
C ILE A 68 9.35 -4.30 -1.27
N ARG A 69 10.30 -4.68 -2.12
CA ARG A 69 11.00 -5.96 -2.07
C ARG A 69 12.45 -5.69 -1.74
N SER A 70 12.98 -6.42 -0.76
CA SER A 70 14.34 -6.16 -0.30
C SER A 70 15.07 -7.43 0.12
N ILE A 71 16.39 -7.44 -0.03
CA ILE A 71 17.29 -8.42 0.59
C ILE A 71 18.15 -7.68 1.60
N LYS A 72 18.11 -8.09 2.86
CA LYS A 72 18.90 -7.47 3.93
C LYS A 72 20.38 -7.67 3.70
N SER A 73 21.14 -6.60 3.89
CA SER A 73 22.60 -6.65 3.92
C SER A 73 23.08 -7.43 5.13
N ILE A 74 24.10 -8.28 4.94
CA ILE A 74 24.77 -8.96 6.06
C ILE A 74 25.46 -7.99 7.04
N ASN A 75 25.74 -6.77 6.59
CA ASN A 75 26.37 -5.71 7.38
C ASN A 75 25.35 -4.66 7.88
N ALA A 76 24.04 -4.94 7.79
CA ALA A 76 23.00 -3.98 8.16
C ALA A 76 23.06 -3.60 9.64
N ASN A 77 22.87 -2.31 9.94
CA ASN A 77 22.68 -1.83 11.30
C ASN A 77 21.18 -1.87 11.64
N ASN A 78 20.76 -2.93 12.35
CA ASN A 78 19.35 -3.30 12.48
C ASN A 78 18.50 -2.31 13.29
N ASP A 79 19.07 -1.74 14.35
CA ASP A 79 18.29 -0.98 15.32
C ASP A 79 17.87 0.37 14.75
N SER A 80 18.76 1.04 14.00
CA SER A 80 18.47 2.36 13.42
C SER A 80 17.45 2.29 12.28
N LEU A 81 17.49 1.24 11.46
CA LEU A 81 16.52 1.07 10.37
C LEU A 81 15.13 0.72 10.91
N SER A 82 15.03 -0.23 11.84
CA SER A 82 13.74 -0.64 12.40
C SER A 82 13.01 0.53 13.05
N ILE A 83 13.72 1.33 13.85
CA ILE A 83 13.16 2.54 14.48
C ILE A 83 12.71 3.56 13.42
N ALA A 84 13.49 3.74 12.35
CA ALA A 84 13.15 4.67 11.29
C ALA A 84 11.91 4.22 10.50
N GLU A 85 11.79 2.93 10.19
CA GLU A 85 10.63 2.35 9.50
C GLU A 85 9.36 2.46 10.35
N GLU A 86 9.44 2.19 11.65
CA GLU A 86 8.31 2.37 12.58
C GLU A 86 7.88 3.85 12.66
N ASN A 87 8.84 4.76 12.77
CA ASN A 87 8.58 6.20 12.79
C ASN A 87 7.93 6.68 11.48
N ALA A 88 8.42 6.20 10.34
CA ALA A 88 7.82 6.47 9.04
C ALA A 88 6.38 5.94 8.96
N TYR A 89 6.14 4.71 9.39
CA TYR A 89 4.79 4.12 9.45
C TYR A 89 3.84 4.97 10.30
N ASN A 90 4.25 5.32 11.53
CA ASN A 90 3.45 6.14 12.43
C ASN A 90 3.14 7.53 11.84
N GLU A 91 4.09 8.11 11.11
CA GLU A 91 3.90 9.38 10.40
C GLU A 91 2.91 9.25 9.23
N ALA A 92 2.98 8.16 8.47
CA ALA A 92 2.04 7.86 7.40
C ALA A 92 0.61 7.61 7.92
N GLU A 93 0.47 6.88 9.02
CA GLU A 93 -0.83 6.63 9.65
C GLU A 93 -1.48 7.94 10.10
N LYS A 94 -0.70 8.82 10.75
CA LYS A 94 -1.17 10.17 11.17
C LYS A 94 -1.49 11.10 10.00
N HIS A 95 -0.82 10.95 8.86
CA HIS A 95 -1.12 11.75 7.67
C HIS A 95 -2.51 11.42 7.08
N GLY A 96 -2.99 10.19 7.27
CA GLY A 96 -4.27 9.73 6.76
C GLY A 96 -4.21 9.13 5.35
N GLY A 97 -5.26 8.39 4.99
CA GLY A 97 -5.41 7.74 3.68
C GLY A 97 -4.61 6.44 3.47
N LEU A 98 -3.85 5.99 4.47
CA LEU A 98 -3.29 4.64 4.49
C LEU A 98 -4.39 3.62 4.83
N LEU A 99 -4.66 2.68 3.91
CA LEU A 99 -5.69 1.66 4.06
C LEU A 99 -5.16 0.34 4.61
N LYS A 100 -3.90 0.00 4.33
CA LYS A 100 -3.26 -1.19 4.86
C LYS A 100 -1.76 -1.04 4.80
N TYR A 101 -1.09 -1.38 5.88
CA TYR A 101 0.31 -1.79 5.89
C TYR A 101 0.36 -3.30 6.11
N TRP A 102 1.16 -3.98 5.30
CA TRP A 102 1.46 -5.40 5.45
C TRP A 102 2.96 -5.58 5.25
N TYR A 103 3.59 -6.34 6.11
CA TYR A 103 5.02 -6.66 6.00
C TYR A 103 5.26 -8.08 6.48
N SER A 104 6.44 -8.57 6.12
CA SER A 104 6.95 -9.88 6.51
C SER A 104 8.21 -9.72 7.33
N GLU A 105 8.51 -10.73 8.15
CA GLU A 105 9.85 -10.89 8.69
C GLU A 105 10.82 -11.33 7.59
N PHE A 106 12.12 -11.12 7.82
CA PHE A 106 13.15 -11.62 6.91
C PHE A 106 13.14 -13.15 6.88
N ASN A 107 13.09 -13.73 5.69
CA ASN A 107 13.19 -15.18 5.53
C ASN A 107 14.66 -15.66 5.63
N GLN A 108 14.87 -16.97 5.46
CA GLN A 108 16.22 -17.58 5.51
C GLN A 108 17.19 -17.01 4.46
N ASN A 109 16.66 -16.44 3.36
CA ASN A 109 17.44 -15.78 2.31
C ASN A 109 17.65 -14.28 2.58
N ARG A 110 17.26 -13.78 3.77
CA ARG A 110 17.23 -12.36 4.12
C ARG A 110 16.28 -11.52 3.25
N GLU A 111 15.34 -12.15 2.56
CA GLU A 111 14.34 -11.45 1.76
C GLU A 111 13.23 -10.93 2.68
N CYS A 112 12.77 -9.72 2.41
CA CYS A 112 11.61 -9.11 3.03
C CYS A 112 10.72 -8.49 1.95
N PHE A 113 9.42 -8.54 2.21
CA PHE A 113 8.38 -7.89 1.46
C PHE A 113 7.57 -7.01 2.39
N SER A 114 7.30 -5.78 1.94
CA SER A 114 6.29 -4.93 2.55
C SER A 114 5.44 -4.25 1.49
N MET A 115 4.22 -3.88 1.87
CA MET A 115 3.32 -3.14 1.00
C MET A 115 2.42 -2.20 1.76
N CYS A 116 2.14 -1.06 1.15
CA CYS A 116 1.21 -0.05 1.62
C CYS A 116 0.12 0.18 0.56
N ILE A 117 -1.14 0.05 0.96
CA ILE A 117 -2.30 0.38 0.13
C ILE A 117 -2.84 1.73 0.60
N TRP A 118 -3.07 2.64 -0.34
CA TRP A 118 -3.47 4.02 -0.12
C TRP A 118 -4.77 4.36 -0.86
N THR A 119 -5.54 5.29 -0.31
CA THR A 119 -6.75 5.83 -0.95
C THR A 119 -6.45 6.42 -2.32
N SER A 120 -5.31 7.08 -2.49
CA SER A 120 -4.87 7.64 -3.77
C SER A 120 -3.34 7.72 -3.88
N ARG A 121 -2.85 7.94 -5.11
CA ARG A 121 -1.44 8.19 -5.37
C ARG A 121 -0.97 9.49 -4.72
N ASP A 122 -1.78 10.54 -4.78
CA ASP A 122 -1.38 11.86 -4.33
C ASP A 122 -1.18 11.87 -2.81
N ILE A 123 -2.08 11.23 -2.06
CA ILE A 123 -1.93 11.05 -0.60
C ILE A 123 -0.68 10.23 -0.28
N ALA A 124 -0.42 9.14 -1.01
CA ALA A 124 0.80 8.35 -0.81
C ALA A 124 2.08 9.16 -1.07
N VAL A 125 2.06 10.02 -2.09
CA VAL A 125 3.19 10.90 -2.44
C VAL A 125 3.38 11.96 -1.35
N GLU A 126 2.31 12.57 -0.85
CA GLU A 126 2.37 13.56 0.24
C GLU A 126 2.90 12.94 1.54
N ALA A 127 2.45 11.73 1.89
CA ALA A 127 2.98 10.97 3.02
C ALA A 127 4.49 10.67 2.85
N SER A 128 4.91 10.26 1.65
CA SER A 128 6.31 9.89 1.40
C SER A 128 7.30 11.07 1.50
N LYS A 129 6.81 12.31 1.46
CA LYS A 129 7.62 13.53 1.58
C LYS A 129 7.78 13.98 3.03
N LYS A 130 7.14 13.30 3.98
CA LYS A 130 7.23 13.67 5.39
C LYS A 130 8.64 13.40 5.95
N PRO A 131 9.08 14.15 6.98
CA PRO A 131 10.47 14.09 7.44
C PRO A 131 10.94 12.69 7.88
N LEU A 132 10.13 11.97 8.67
CA LEU A 132 10.53 10.65 9.18
C LEU A 132 10.55 9.61 8.05
N HIS A 133 9.61 9.70 7.11
CA HIS A 133 9.62 8.91 5.88
C HIS A 133 10.88 9.15 5.04
N THR A 134 11.32 10.40 4.94
CA THR A 134 12.54 10.76 4.18
C THR A 134 13.79 10.16 4.83
N ILE A 135 13.86 10.18 6.15
CA ILE A 135 14.96 9.56 6.91
C ILE A 135 14.97 8.04 6.72
N ALA A 136 13.83 7.37 6.86
CA ALA A 136 13.72 5.93 6.67
C ALA A 136 14.13 5.51 5.25
N LYS A 137 13.66 6.25 4.23
CA LYS A 137 14.04 5.99 2.84
C LYS A 137 15.54 6.12 2.62
N LYS A 138 16.16 7.16 3.20
CA LYS A 138 17.61 7.38 3.12
C LYS A 138 18.37 6.20 3.74
N LEU A 139 18.00 5.79 4.96
CA LEU A 139 18.61 4.66 5.66
C LEU A 139 18.44 3.33 4.90
N ALA A 140 17.27 3.10 4.29
CA ALA A 140 17.05 1.92 3.45
C ALA A 140 18.04 1.87 2.26
N THR A 141 18.30 3.02 1.63
CA THR A 141 19.18 3.08 0.44
C THR A 141 20.69 3.14 0.73
N GLU A 142 21.10 3.39 1.97
CA GLU A 142 22.51 3.75 2.29
C GLU A 142 23.42 2.60 2.75
N SER A 143 22.94 1.36 2.86
CA SER A 143 23.74 0.12 3.09
C SER A 143 22.95 -1.04 3.71
N ASN A 144 21.71 -0.78 4.15
CA ASN A 144 20.94 -1.78 4.90
C ASN A 144 20.36 -2.91 4.03
N TYR A 145 20.30 -2.70 2.72
CA TYR A 145 19.81 -3.69 1.77
C TYR A 145 20.83 -3.97 0.66
N GLU A 146 21.07 -5.26 0.41
CA GLU A 146 21.79 -5.77 -0.77
C GLU A 146 20.93 -5.59 -2.05
N PHE A 147 19.62 -5.70 -1.90
CA PHE A 147 18.65 -5.47 -2.95
C PHE A 147 17.49 -4.65 -2.41
N TYR A 148 17.04 -3.64 -3.16
CA TYR A 148 15.87 -2.84 -2.81
C TYR A 148 15.13 -2.44 -4.09
N ALA A 149 13.85 -2.81 -4.18
CA ALA A 149 12.97 -2.42 -5.28
C ALA A 149 11.69 -1.80 -4.73
N LEU A 150 11.35 -0.62 -5.23
CA LEU A 150 10.08 0.05 -4.96
C LEU A 150 9.20 -0.03 -6.20
N GLU A 151 8.16 -0.84 -6.10
CA GLU A 151 7.18 -1.08 -7.15
C GLU A 151 5.89 -0.30 -6.86
N LYS A 152 5.20 0.15 -7.91
CA LYS A 152 3.99 0.97 -7.82
C LYS A 152 2.89 0.34 -8.64
N TYR A 153 1.69 0.28 -8.08
CA TYR A 153 0.55 -0.38 -8.71
C TYR A 153 -0.74 0.43 -8.52
N ILE A 154 -1.68 0.21 -9.43
CA ILE A 154 -3.10 0.51 -9.22
C ILE A 154 -3.83 -0.79 -8.91
N LEU A 155 -4.62 -0.78 -7.83
CA LEU A 155 -5.65 -1.76 -7.58
C LEU A 155 -6.95 -1.23 -8.14
N LYS A 156 -7.54 -1.94 -9.13
CA LYS A 156 -8.80 -1.57 -9.75
C LYS A 156 -9.85 -2.65 -9.52
N LYS A 157 -10.95 -2.28 -8.89
CA LYS A 157 -12.13 -3.12 -8.67
C LYS A 157 -13.32 -2.53 -9.41
N LYS A 158 -14.01 -3.34 -10.21
CA LYS A 158 -15.30 -2.96 -10.81
C LYS A 158 -16.46 -3.56 -10.02
N LYS A 159 -17.59 -2.88 -10.03
CA LYS A 159 -18.83 -3.35 -9.41
C LYS A 159 -19.23 -4.72 -9.99
N ASN A 160 -19.73 -5.60 -9.13
CA ASN A 160 -20.15 -6.98 -9.40
C ASN A 160 -19.03 -7.96 -9.85
N GLU A 161 -17.77 -7.52 -9.97
CA GLU A 161 -16.64 -8.43 -10.19
C GLU A 161 -16.13 -9.02 -8.86
N THR A 162 -15.55 -10.21 -8.89
CA THR A 162 -14.90 -10.88 -7.74
C THR A 162 -13.38 -10.91 -7.87
N LYS A 163 -12.81 -10.07 -8.75
CA LYS A 163 -11.38 -9.91 -8.97
C LYS A 163 -10.97 -8.46 -8.78
N ILE A 164 -9.76 -8.25 -8.26
CA ILE A 164 -9.07 -6.96 -8.30
C ILE A 164 -8.03 -7.06 -9.41
N LYS A 165 -8.04 -6.09 -10.33
CA LYS A 165 -6.97 -5.95 -11.32
C LYS A 165 -5.81 -5.19 -10.67
N ILE A 166 -4.62 -5.78 -10.72
CA ILE A 166 -3.38 -5.18 -10.23
C ILE A 166 -2.62 -4.73 -11.46
N ILE A 167 -2.31 -3.44 -11.55
CA ILE A 167 -1.72 -2.83 -12.76
C ILE A 167 -0.45 -2.13 -12.34
N GLN A 168 0.71 -2.64 -12.77
CA GLN A 168 2.00 -2.01 -12.48
C GLN A 168 2.11 -0.68 -13.20
N ILE A 169 2.67 0.31 -12.50
CA ILE A 169 2.96 1.64 -13.02
C ILE A 169 4.47 1.76 -13.12
N THR A 170 5.00 1.67 -14.33
CA THR A 170 6.45 1.70 -14.62
C THR A 170 7.03 3.11 -14.75
N SER A 171 6.20 4.15 -14.54
CA SER A 171 6.45 5.62 -14.49
C SER A 171 5.52 6.38 -15.45
N ILE A 172 5.28 7.66 -15.15
CA ILE A 172 5.00 8.71 -16.14
C ILE A 172 6.24 9.59 -16.12
#